data_AF-A0A2H6B0L6-F1
#
_entry.id   AF-A0A2H6B0L6-F1
#
_cell.length_a   1.000
_cell.length_b   1.000
_cell.length_c   1.000
_cell.angle_alpha   90.00
_cell.angle_beta   90.00
_cell.angle_gamma   90.00
#
_symmetry.space_group_name_H-M   'P 1'
#
loop_
_entity.id
_entity.type
_entity.pdbx_description
1 polymer ?
#
loop_
_entity_poly.entity_id
_entity_poly.type
_entity_poly.pdbx_seq_one_letter_code
_entity_poly.pdbx_strand_id
1 'polypeptide(L)'
;MQPAHRSLILALSSAVVACTAGSGPIAENRRLEQAIVSYYRTHAAEKGFTCLAPEIRAITRTEVVEDRPERLVLRVRYHWVDELYGEENGGDFGVALNRCSGFAERNFTFDRTQGMRVVDMSGPKRAP
;
A
#
# COMPACT_ATOMS: atom_id res chain seq x y z
N MET A 1 -58.10 34.29 -30.12
CA MET A 1 -58.23 33.46 -28.90
C MET A 1 -57.48 32.15 -29.15
N GLN A 2 -56.30 31.95 -28.56
CA GLN A 2 -55.49 30.73 -28.65
C GLN A 2 -55.34 30.13 -27.23
N PRO A 3 -55.51 28.81 -27.02
CA PRO A 3 -55.04 28.17 -25.81
C PRO A 3 -53.71 27.41 -26.03
N ALA A 4 -52.73 27.88 -25.26
CA ALA A 4 -51.58 27.21 -24.65
C ALA A 4 -51.19 25.78 -25.11
N HIS A 5 -50.04 25.68 -25.78
CA HIS A 5 -49.25 24.45 -25.84
C HIS A 5 -48.60 24.17 -24.48
N ARG A 6 -48.90 22.99 -23.92
CA ARG A 6 -48.30 22.46 -22.68
C ARG A 6 -46.85 22.06 -22.96
N SER A 7 -45.89 22.84 -22.48
CA SER A 7 -44.48 22.45 -22.47
C SER A 7 -44.23 21.41 -21.39
N LEU A 8 -44.05 20.16 -21.79
CA LEU A 8 -43.58 19.08 -20.93
C LEU A 8 -42.03 19.10 -20.94
N ILE A 9 -41.41 19.72 -19.94
CA ILE A 9 -39.95 19.71 -19.77
C ILE A 9 -39.60 18.41 -19.03
N LEU A 10 -39.05 17.44 -19.76
CA LEU A 10 -38.47 16.22 -19.18
C LEU A 10 -37.06 16.57 -18.67
N ALA A 11 -36.92 16.72 -17.35
CA ALA A 11 -35.62 16.90 -16.72
C ALA A 11 -34.87 15.56 -16.70
N LEU A 12 -33.87 15.41 -17.57
CA LEU A 12 -32.98 14.26 -17.63
C LEU A 12 -31.87 14.46 -16.58
N SER A 13 -32.03 13.88 -15.40
CA SER A 13 -31.03 13.95 -14.32
C SER A 13 -29.91 12.93 -14.56
N SER A 14 -28.83 13.34 -15.22
CA SER A 14 -27.60 12.54 -15.32
C SER A 14 -26.89 12.49 -13.97
N ALA A 15 -27.00 11.38 -13.26
CA ALA A 15 -26.20 11.09 -12.07
C ALA A 15 -24.76 10.78 -12.49
N VAL A 16 -23.85 11.74 -12.31
CA VAL A 16 -22.42 11.52 -12.51
C VAL A 16 -21.90 10.71 -11.32
N VAL A 17 -21.71 9.41 -11.51
CA VAL A 17 -21.01 8.56 -10.54
C VAL A 17 -19.52 8.92 -10.61
N ALA A 18 -19.06 9.75 -9.68
CA ALA A 18 -17.65 10.02 -9.50
C ALA A 18 -16.98 8.79 -8.88
N CYS A 19 -16.37 7.94 -9.71
CA CYS A 19 -15.43 6.94 -9.23
C CYS A 19 -14.18 7.65 -8.67
N THR A 20 -14.17 7.95 -7.37
CA THR A 20 -12.93 8.33 -6.68
C THR A 20 -12.11 7.07 -6.50
N ALA A 21 -11.31 6.72 -7.50
CA ALA A 21 -10.14 5.86 -7.29
C ALA A 21 -9.17 6.65 -6.40
N GLY A 22 -9.42 6.61 -5.09
CA GLY A 22 -8.73 7.44 -4.12
C GLY A 22 -7.23 7.16 -4.13
N SER A 23 -6.45 8.19 -4.48
CA SER A 23 -5.04 8.31 -4.14
C SER A 23 -4.93 8.15 -2.61
N GLY A 24 -4.56 6.97 -2.12
CA GLY A 24 -4.43 6.77 -0.68
C GLY A 24 -3.38 7.71 -0.08
N PRO A 25 -3.31 7.85 1.26
CA PRO A 25 -2.50 8.87 1.94
C PRO A 25 -1.00 8.84 1.60
N ILE A 26 -0.49 7.71 1.07
CA ILE A 26 0.90 7.62 0.58
C ILE A 26 1.09 8.27 -0.79
N ALA A 27 0.12 8.14 -1.70
CA ALA A 27 0.22 8.76 -3.03
C ALA A 27 0.32 10.28 -2.94
N GLU A 28 -0.24 10.86 -1.87
CA GLU A 28 -0.19 12.28 -1.55
C GLU A 28 1.00 12.64 -0.66
N ASN A 29 1.72 11.66 -0.10
CA ASN A 29 2.77 11.88 0.89
C ASN A 29 3.97 10.92 0.76
N ARG A 30 4.95 11.34 -0.04
CA ARG A 30 6.24 10.64 -0.24
C ARG A 30 7.01 10.36 1.05
N ARG A 31 6.84 11.18 2.11
CA ARG A 31 7.53 10.93 3.39
C ARG A 31 7.00 9.70 4.10
N LEU A 32 5.68 9.43 4.02
CA LEU A 32 5.09 8.22 4.59
C LEU A 32 5.57 6.97 3.84
N GLU A 33 5.68 7.05 2.52
CA GLU A 33 6.25 5.98 1.70
C GLU A 33 7.67 5.64 2.15
N GLN A 34 8.54 6.64 2.24
CA GLN A 34 9.93 6.48 2.65
C GLN A 34 10.04 5.89 4.06
N ALA A 35 9.20 6.33 4.99
CA ALA A 35 9.19 5.80 6.35
C ALA A 35 8.79 4.32 6.39
N ILE A 36 7.79 3.91 5.58
CA ILE A 36 7.39 2.50 5.43
C ILE A 36 8.52 1.67 4.83
N VAL A 37 9.06 2.10 3.68
CA VAL A 37 10.11 1.35 2.97
C VAL A 37 11.34 1.20 3.85
N SER A 38 11.76 2.26 4.53
CA SER A 38 12.90 2.24 5.45
C SER A 38 12.66 1.29 6.62
N TYR A 39 11.51 1.39 7.29
CA TYR A 39 11.20 0.53 8.42
C TYR A 39 11.08 -0.94 8.00
N TYR A 40 10.42 -1.21 6.86
CA TYR A 40 10.32 -2.56 6.30
C TYR A 40 11.70 -3.14 6.02
N ARG A 41 12.55 -2.41 5.28
CA ARG A 41 13.90 -2.86 4.95
C ARG A 41 14.72 -3.19 6.18
N THR A 42 14.53 -2.48 7.29
CA THR A 42 15.27 -2.70 8.55
C THR A 42 14.70 -3.81 9.43
N HIS A 43 13.41 -4.13 9.35
CA HIS A 43 12.77 -5.04 10.30
C HIS A 43 12.12 -6.28 9.68
N ALA A 44 11.75 -6.26 8.40
CA ALA A 44 10.96 -7.33 7.81
C ALA A 44 11.73 -8.63 7.63
N ALA A 45 11.05 -9.75 7.85
CA ALA A 45 11.43 -11.06 7.34
C ALA A 45 10.26 -11.61 6.53
N GLU A 46 10.57 -12.34 5.46
CA GLU A 46 9.59 -12.97 4.57
C GLU A 46 9.82 -14.48 4.47
N LYS A 47 8.79 -15.21 4.01
CA LYS A 47 8.80 -16.67 3.83
C LYS A 47 9.35 -17.44 5.03
N GLY A 48 8.79 -17.17 6.22
CA GLY A 48 9.17 -17.87 7.44
C GLY A 48 10.66 -17.73 7.79
N PHE A 49 11.21 -16.51 7.66
CA PHE A 49 12.62 -16.19 7.93
C PHE A 49 13.63 -16.77 6.93
N THR A 50 13.18 -17.16 5.75
CA THR A 50 14.08 -17.60 4.66
C THR A 50 14.56 -16.43 3.80
N CYS A 51 13.74 -15.39 3.66
CA CYS A 51 14.08 -14.18 2.91
C CYS A 51 14.30 -13.03 3.91
N LEU A 52 15.57 -12.79 4.23
CA LEU A 52 16.00 -11.93 5.32
C LEU A 52 16.48 -10.55 4.86
N ALA A 53 16.53 -10.27 3.56
CA ALA A 53 16.82 -8.93 3.04
C ALA A 53 15.73 -8.42 2.08
N PRO A 54 14.43 -8.50 2.44
CA PRO A 54 13.37 -8.03 1.55
C PRO A 54 13.33 -6.49 1.49
N GLU A 55 13.08 -5.98 0.28
CA GLU A 55 12.84 -4.58 -0.04
C GLU A 55 11.47 -4.45 -0.73
N ILE A 56 10.71 -3.40 -0.39
CA ILE A 56 9.47 -3.07 -1.11
C ILE A 56 9.85 -2.42 -2.45
N ARG A 57 9.38 -3.02 -3.56
CA ARG A 57 9.58 -2.48 -4.91
C ARG A 57 8.42 -1.61 -5.38
N ALA A 58 7.21 -1.95 -4.94
CA ALA A 58 6.02 -1.21 -5.30
C ALA A 58 4.97 -1.31 -4.19
N ILE A 59 4.42 -0.17 -3.77
CA ILE A 59 3.19 -0.13 -2.99
C ILE A 59 2.02 -0.14 -3.97
N THR A 60 1.11 -1.11 -3.81
CA THR A 60 -0.02 -1.34 -4.73
C THR A 60 -1.34 -0.84 -4.18
N ARG A 61 -1.49 -0.78 -2.85
CA ARG A 61 -2.69 -0.27 -2.20
C ARG A 61 -2.36 0.24 -0.80
N THR A 62 -3.06 1.28 -0.38
CA THR A 62 -3.01 1.82 0.98
C THR A 62 -4.41 2.10 1.49
N GLU A 63 -4.63 1.84 2.77
CA GLU A 63 -5.91 2.03 3.44
C GLU A 63 -5.64 2.54 4.87
N VAL A 64 -6.35 3.58 5.29
CA VAL A 64 -6.29 4.07 6.68
C VAL A 64 -7.12 3.13 7.54
N VAL A 65 -6.46 2.44 8.47
CA VAL A 65 -7.12 1.54 9.43
C VAL A 65 -7.47 2.29 10.71
N GLU A 66 -6.63 3.24 11.11
CA GLU A 66 -6.84 4.07 12.29
C GLU A 66 -6.24 5.46 12.05
N ASP A 67 -6.99 6.50 12.41
CA ASP A 67 -6.51 7.88 12.42
C ASP A 67 -6.90 8.56 13.74
N ARG A 68 -5.91 8.74 14.61
CA ARG A 68 -6.02 9.42 15.92
C ARG A 68 -4.98 10.54 15.99
N PRO A 69 -5.15 11.53 16.89
CA PRO A 69 -4.20 12.64 17.03
C PRO A 69 -2.75 12.22 17.26
N GLU A 70 -2.52 11.12 17.96
CA GLU A 70 -1.21 10.59 18.32
C GLU A 70 -0.74 9.45 17.40
N ARG A 71 -1.65 8.83 16.64
CA ARG A 71 -1.39 7.56 15.94
C ARG A 71 -2.08 7.50 14.57
N LEU A 72 -1.35 7.05 13.56
CA LEU A 72 -1.90 6.68 12.26
C LEU A 72 -1.55 5.22 11.99
N VAL A 73 -2.51 4.38 11.58
CA VAL A 73 -2.25 3.01 11.14
C VAL A 73 -2.67 2.85 9.69
N LEU A 74 -1.71 2.49 8.84
CA LEU A 74 -1.96 2.22 7.43
C LEU A 74 -1.86 0.72 7.14
N ARG A 75 -2.88 0.15 6.51
CA ARG A 75 -2.78 -1.15 5.85
C ARG A 75 -2.20 -0.92 4.47
N VAL A 76 -1.10 -1.60 4.17
CA VAL A 76 -0.33 -1.41 2.95
C VAL A 76 -0.16 -2.76 2.27
N ARG A 77 -0.63 -2.86 1.03
CA ARG A 77 -0.36 -3.99 0.14
C ARG A 77 0.75 -3.62 -0.82
N TYR A 78 1.76 -4.47 -0.93
CA TYR A 78 2.97 -4.17 -1.69
C TYR A 78 3.54 -5.42 -2.35
N HIS A 79 4.42 -5.17 -3.32
CA HIS A 79 5.32 -6.14 -3.90
C HIS A 79 6.71 -5.98 -3.29
N TRP A 80 7.36 -7.09 -2.94
CA TRP A 80 8.70 -7.10 -2.36
C TRP A 80 9.63 -8.06 -3.11
N VAL A 81 10.92 -7.77 -3.02
CA VAL A 81 12.03 -8.56 -3.57
C VAL A 81 13.13 -8.59 -2.56
N ASP A 82 13.72 -9.75 -2.34
CA ASP A 82 14.90 -9.88 -1.50
C ASP A 82 16.16 -9.47 -2.28
N GLU A 83 16.94 -8.58 -1.68
CA GLU A 83 18.15 -8.03 -2.30
C GLU A 83 19.26 -9.08 -2.44
N LEU A 84 19.25 -10.15 -1.64
CA LEU A 84 20.27 -11.20 -1.67
C LEU A 84 19.90 -12.34 -2.63
N TYR A 85 18.61 -12.67 -2.72
CA TYR A 85 18.12 -13.84 -3.47
C TYR A 85 17.32 -13.48 -4.73
N GLY A 86 17.08 -12.18 -4.99
CA GLY A 86 16.67 -11.60 -6.27
C GLY A 86 15.31 -12.03 -6.82
N GLU A 87 14.89 -11.35 -7.89
CA GLU A 87 13.87 -11.86 -8.82
C GLU A 87 14.53 -12.70 -9.92
N GLU A 88 13.77 -13.64 -10.47
CA GLU A 88 14.15 -14.51 -11.57
C GLU A 88 14.84 -13.73 -12.71
N ASN A 89 16.14 -13.98 -12.92
CA ASN A 89 16.71 -13.90 -14.25
C ASN A 89 16.67 -15.32 -14.79
N GLY A 90 15.76 -15.60 -15.75
CA GLY A 90 15.52 -16.92 -16.32
C GLY A 90 16.77 -17.55 -16.94
N GLY A 91 17.60 -18.18 -16.11
CA GLY A 91 18.81 -18.91 -16.46
C GLY A 91 18.63 -20.40 -16.17
N ASP A 92 18.88 -21.20 -17.20
CA ASP A 92 18.51 -22.60 -17.43
C ASP A 92 19.18 -23.67 -16.52
N PHE A 93 19.38 -23.40 -15.23
CA PHE A 93 20.00 -24.37 -14.30
C PHE A 93 19.24 -24.50 -12.97
N GLY A 94 18.11 -25.22 -13.03
CA GLY A 94 17.93 -26.47 -12.27
C GLY A 94 17.96 -26.49 -10.74
N VAL A 95 18.04 -25.35 -10.03
CA VAL A 95 17.78 -25.31 -8.59
C VAL A 95 16.68 -24.28 -8.33
N ALA A 96 15.53 -24.78 -7.87
CA ALA A 96 14.43 -23.98 -7.32
C ALA A 96 14.85 -23.33 -5.99
N LEU A 97 15.90 -22.49 -6.04
CA LEU A 97 16.27 -21.64 -4.92
C LEU A 97 15.05 -20.80 -4.58
N ASN A 98 14.68 -20.80 -3.30
CA ASN A 98 13.49 -20.14 -2.77
C ASN A 98 13.32 -18.75 -3.40
N ARG A 99 12.33 -18.61 -4.29
CA ARG A 99 12.04 -17.36 -5.00
C ARG A 99 11.73 -16.27 -3.98
N CYS A 100 12.69 -15.44 -3.59
CA CYS A 100 12.46 -14.47 -2.53
C CYS A 100 11.91 -13.18 -3.12
N SER A 101 10.70 -13.28 -3.66
CA SER A 101 9.85 -12.16 -4.03
C SER A 101 8.39 -12.52 -3.84
N GLY A 102 7.53 -11.52 -3.81
CA GLY A 102 6.09 -11.75 -3.78
C GLY A 102 5.28 -10.52 -3.38
N PHE A 103 3.98 -10.76 -3.19
CA PHE A 103 3.06 -9.76 -2.66
C PHE A 103 2.76 -10.05 -1.20
N ALA A 104 2.64 -8.99 -0.41
CA ALA A 104 2.24 -9.08 0.98
C ALA A 104 1.37 -7.88 1.39
N GLU A 105 0.75 -7.99 2.55
CA GLU A 105 -0.03 -6.93 3.18
C GLU A 105 0.36 -6.84 4.65
N ARG A 106 0.63 -5.63 5.13
CA ARG A 106 0.95 -5.37 6.54
C ARG A 106 0.33 -4.07 7.01
N ASN A 107 0.06 -4.00 8.31
CA ASN A 107 -0.28 -2.76 8.98
C ASN A 107 1.01 -2.10 9.47
N PHE A 108 1.20 -0.82 9.12
CA PHE A 108 2.29 0.02 9.59
C PHE A 108 1.71 1.05 10.57
N THR A 109 2.24 1.08 11.79
CA THR A 109 1.85 2.03 12.82
C THR A 109 2.83 3.19 12.83
N PHE A 110 2.29 4.40 12.65
CA PHE A 110 2.99 5.66 12.75
C PHE A 110 2.69 6.34 14.08
N ASP A 111 3.73 6.87 14.71
CA ASP A 111 3.64 7.76 15.86
C ASP A 111 3.68 9.21 15.36
N ARG A 112 2.57 9.94 15.54
CA ARG A 112 2.42 11.34 15.13
C ARG A 112 3.17 12.29 16.08
N THR A 113 3.34 11.91 17.34
CA THR A 113 4.07 12.70 18.34
C THR A 113 5.58 12.71 18.05
N GLN A 114 6.06 11.70 17.34
CA GLN A 114 7.45 11.55 16.91
C GLN A 114 7.67 11.89 15.42
N GLY A 115 6.88 12.82 14.88
CA GLY A 115 7.08 13.33 13.52
C GLY A 115 6.72 12.35 12.40
N MET A 116 5.67 11.53 12.59
CA MET A 116 5.20 10.51 11.64
C MET A 116 6.23 9.39 11.41
N ARG A 117 6.87 8.93 12.49
CA ARG A 117 7.81 7.79 12.44
C ARG A 117 7.04 6.47 12.48
N VAL A 118 7.42 5.49 11.66
CA VAL A 118 6.91 4.12 11.82
C VAL A 118 7.54 3.50 13.07
N VAL A 119 6.70 3.07 14.01
CA VAL A 119 7.11 2.48 15.29
C VAL A 119 6.83 0.98 15.36
N ASP A 120 5.90 0.48 14.54
CA ASP A 120 5.58 -0.95 14.48
C ASP A 120 5.08 -1.35 13.09
N MET A 121 5.22 -2.63 12.79
CA MET A 121 4.71 -3.29 11.60
C MET A 121 4.19 -4.69 11.97
N SER A 122 3.04 -5.08 11.41
CA SER A 122 2.52 -6.43 11.58
C SER A 122 3.37 -7.50 10.86
N GLY A 123 3.13 -8.77 11.19
CA GLY A 123 3.78 -9.90 10.52
C GLY A 123 5.21 -10.17 11.01
N PRO A 124 5.94 -11.09 10.36
CA PRO A 124 7.26 -11.53 10.80
C PRO A 124 8.28 -10.38 10.76
N LYS A 125 9.01 -10.21 11.86
CA LYS A 125 10.06 -9.21 12.03
C LYS A 125 11.34 -9.91 12.48
N ARG A 126 12.48 -9.45 11.98
CA ARG A 126 13.81 -9.84 12.47
C ARG A 126 13.95 -9.39 13.93
N ALA A 127 14.75 -10.12 14.70
CA ALA A 127 15.11 -9.69 16.03
C ALA A 127 15.83 -8.34 15.97
N PRO A 128 15.65 -7.46 16.97
CA PRO A 128 16.37 -6.19 17.09
C PRO A 128 17.89 -6.35 17.12
#